data_AF-A0AAJ0SDZ1-F1
#
_entry.id   AF-A0AAJ0SDZ1-F1
#
_cell.length_a   1.000
_cell.length_b   1.000
_cell.length_c   1.000
_cell.angle_alpha   90.00
_cell.angle_beta   90.00
_cell.angle_gamma   90.00
#
_symmetry.space_group_name_H-M   'P 1'
#
loop_
_entity.id
_entity.type
_entity.pdbx_description
1 polymer ?
#
loop_
_entity_poly.entity_id
_entity_poly.type
_entity_poly.pdbx_seq_one_letter_code
_entity_poly.pdbx_strand_id
1 'polypeptide(L)'
;MKKYLFLLLFTALVACNNHNEKAKGSKKSINKQSVSPSTAKTRLSNKSIYDSKFITIKNVLINGHKVILSKAEFESIYTHIDSTKTQIWECGSPFDWIDTEWMIKTYGKEDRETGIFSKFNGEITTIYSKNIEFATNKHIVLFDTGFADNNSFKIISHNITLNKNTTLNEFRHKFPNSEMETTENLNVVRFRFYLKELNDDAFLFYFKDGKLNYFTLWWLLC
;
A
#
# COMPACT_ATOMS: atom_id res chain seq x y z
N MET A 1 24.77 46.55 13.44
CA MET A 1 23.73 47.50 13.89
C MET A 1 22.59 47.51 12.88
N LYS A 2 21.37 47.59 13.42
CA LYS A 2 20.04 47.53 12.79
C LYS A 2 19.88 48.33 11.50
N LYS A 3 19.01 47.84 10.60
CA LYS A 3 17.73 48.50 10.27
C LYS A 3 16.83 47.55 9.46
N TYR A 4 15.82 47.02 10.14
CA TYR A 4 14.57 46.58 9.52
C TYR A 4 13.78 47.82 9.10
N LEU A 5 13.12 47.78 7.94
CA LEU A 5 12.01 48.66 7.64
C LEU A 5 10.84 47.84 7.10
N PHE A 6 9.84 47.72 7.96
CA PHE A 6 8.47 47.28 7.70
C PHE A 6 7.69 48.42 7.02
N LEU A 7 6.86 48.10 6.03
CA LEU A 7 5.52 48.64 5.70
C LEU A 7 5.23 48.30 4.22
N LEU A 8 4.11 47.69 3.86
CA LEU A 8 2.82 48.37 3.73
C LEU A 8 1.65 47.39 3.84
N LEU A 9 0.66 47.77 4.66
CA LEU A 9 -0.67 47.16 4.75
C LEU A 9 -1.62 47.79 3.71
N PHE A 10 -2.43 46.91 3.11
CA PHE A 10 -3.84 46.99 2.72
C PHE A 10 -4.53 48.35 2.47
N THR A 11 -5.21 48.42 1.32
CA THR A 11 -6.61 48.91 1.28
C THR A 11 -7.47 48.02 0.35
N ALA A 12 -8.62 47.62 0.91
CA ALA A 12 -9.71 46.94 0.22
C ALA A 12 -10.48 47.91 -0.69
N LEU A 13 -11.31 47.38 -1.59
CA LEU A 13 -12.67 47.84 -1.90
C LEU A 13 -13.31 46.91 -2.94
N VAL A 14 -14.08 45.92 -2.47
CA VAL A 14 -15.13 45.26 -3.28
C VAL A 14 -16.45 45.55 -2.61
N ALA A 15 -17.19 46.51 -3.16
CA ALA A 15 -18.64 46.57 -3.10
C ALA A 15 -19.13 47.59 -4.12
N CYS A 16 -19.85 47.11 -5.15
CA CYS A 16 -21.04 47.82 -5.60
C CYS A 16 -21.98 46.83 -6.28
N ASN A 17 -23.07 46.57 -5.58
CA ASN A 17 -24.28 45.90 -6.03
C ASN A 17 -25.19 46.99 -6.61
N ASN A 18 -25.82 46.78 -7.77
CA ASN A 18 -27.22 47.16 -8.02
C ASN A 18 -27.69 46.91 -9.47
N HIS A 19 -28.56 45.90 -9.58
CA HIS A 19 -29.92 45.90 -10.16
C HIS A 19 -30.40 46.94 -11.21
N ASN A 20 -31.14 46.36 -12.19
CA ASN A 20 -32.24 46.86 -13.04
C ASN A 20 -31.82 47.67 -14.28
N GLU A 21 -32.34 47.46 -15.51
CA GLU A 21 -33.74 47.30 -15.93
C GLU A 21 -33.96 46.45 -17.22
N LYS A 22 -35.24 46.17 -17.47
CA LYS A 22 -35.91 45.30 -18.45
C LYS A 22 -35.81 45.76 -19.92
N ALA A 23 -35.89 44.80 -20.87
CA ALA A 23 -36.67 44.98 -22.11
C ALA A 23 -37.05 43.64 -22.82
N LYS A 24 -38.38 43.41 -22.88
CA LYS A 24 -39.25 42.70 -23.84
C LYS A 24 -38.68 41.65 -24.83
N GLY A 25 -39.38 40.50 -24.92
CA GLY A 25 -39.57 39.85 -26.22
C GLY A 25 -39.98 38.36 -26.24
N SER A 26 -41.28 38.13 -26.44
CA SER A 26 -41.87 36.97 -27.15
C SER A 26 -42.01 35.60 -26.47
N LYS A 27 -43.27 35.14 -26.45
CA LYS A 27 -43.73 33.81 -26.08
C LYS A 27 -43.29 32.77 -27.12
N LYS A 28 -42.70 31.66 -26.67
CA LYS A 28 -42.89 30.34 -27.28
C LYS A 28 -42.88 29.27 -26.19
N SER A 29 -43.93 28.46 -26.20
CA SER A 29 -44.09 27.24 -25.41
C SER A 29 -43.11 26.16 -25.90
N ILE A 30 -42.73 25.24 -25.00
CA ILE A 30 -42.82 23.77 -25.14
C ILE A 30 -41.76 23.07 -24.25
N ASN A 31 -42.28 22.09 -23.50
CA ASN A 31 -41.65 20.95 -22.83
C ASN A 31 -40.68 21.16 -21.66
N LYS A 32 -41.18 20.74 -20.49
CA LYS A 32 -40.42 20.27 -19.33
C LYS A 32 -39.42 19.19 -19.79
N GLN A 33 -38.16 19.57 -19.90
CA GLN A 33 -37.08 18.61 -20.01
C GLN A 33 -36.80 18.09 -18.60
N SER A 34 -37.14 16.82 -18.35
CA SER A 34 -36.75 16.12 -17.14
C SER A 34 -35.22 16.14 -17.07
N VAL A 35 -34.67 16.82 -16.08
CA VAL A 35 -33.26 16.71 -15.71
C VAL A 35 -33.06 15.30 -15.19
N SER A 36 -32.70 14.40 -16.09
CA SER A 36 -32.16 13.10 -15.70
C SER A 36 -30.84 13.39 -14.98
N PRO A 37 -30.65 12.96 -13.72
CA PRO A 37 -29.36 13.10 -13.08
C PRO A 37 -28.40 12.21 -13.85
N SER A 38 -27.55 12.85 -14.65
CA SER A 38 -26.33 12.28 -15.19
C SER A 38 -25.46 11.87 -14.00
N THR A 39 -25.76 10.70 -13.43
CA THR A 39 -24.78 9.92 -12.69
C THR A 39 -23.78 9.48 -13.75
N ALA A 40 -22.77 10.32 -13.96
CA ALA A 40 -21.51 9.86 -14.48
C ALA A 40 -21.02 8.79 -13.50
N LYS A 41 -21.47 7.55 -13.70
CA LYS A 41 -20.74 6.38 -13.26
C LYS A 41 -19.39 6.54 -13.94
N THR A 42 -18.41 7.04 -13.19
CA THR A 42 -17.01 6.90 -13.55
C THR A 42 -16.86 5.43 -13.93
N ARG A 43 -16.75 5.14 -15.22
CA ARG A 43 -16.35 3.82 -15.69
C ARG A 43 -14.99 3.62 -15.03
N LEU A 44 -14.96 2.89 -13.92
CA LEU A 44 -13.78 2.15 -13.51
C LEU A 44 -13.45 1.36 -14.77
N SER A 45 -12.45 1.84 -15.53
CA SER A 45 -11.87 1.02 -16.56
C SER A 45 -11.49 -0.26 -15.82
N ASN A 46 -12.05 -1.39 -16.24
CA ASN A 46 -11.62 -2.71 -15.78
C ASN A 46 -10.18 -2.90 -16.29
N LYS A 47 -9.23 -2.18 -15.70
CA LYS A 47 -7.82 -2.33 -16.00
C LYS A 47 -7.36 -3.54 -15.21
N SER A 48 -7.72 -4.72 -15.70
CA SER A 48 -7.38 -6.02 -15.11
C SER A 48 -5.96 -6.48 -15.45
N ILE A 49 -5.29 -5.76 -16.34
CA ILE A 49 -3.91 -5.98 -16.77
C ILE A 49 -2.99 -5.04 -15.98
N TYR A 50 -2.03 -5.62 -15.30
CA TYR A 50 -1.00 -4.93 -14.54
C TYR A 50 0.33 -4.98 -15.29
N ASP A 51 0.78 -3.82 -15.76
CA ASP A 51 1.90 -3.72 -16.70
C ASP A 51 3.19 -3.17 -16.07
N SER A 52 3.18 -3.02 -14.74
CA SER A 52 4.31 -2.51 -13.97
C SER A 52 5.07 -3.65 -13.31
N LYS A 53 6.40 -3.57 -13.29
CA LYS A 53 7.26 -4.43 -12.46
C LYS A 53 7.22 -4.06 -10.97
N PHE A 54 6.57 -2.94 -10.65
CA PHE A 54 6.50 -2.38 -9.29
C PHE A 54 5.10 -2.50 -8.71
N ILE A 55 4.98 -2.98 -7.47
CA ILE A 55 3.75 -2.93 -6.67
C ILE A 55 4.07 -2.21 -5.35
N THR A 56 3.58 -0.99 -5.20
CA THR A 56 3.80 -0.22 -3.97
C THR A 56 2.97 -0.78 -2.81
N ILE A 57 3.55 -0.81 -1.59
CA ILE A 57 2.87 -1.30 -0.38
C ILE A 57 1.49 -0.64 -0.17
N LYS A 58 1.40 0.67 -0.41
CA LYS A 58 0.15 1.45 -0.23
C LYS A 58 -0.96 1.07 -1.21
N ASN A 59 -0.62 0.42 -2.32
CA ASN A 59 -1.57 -0.04 -3.34
C ASN A 59 -2.06 -1.48 -3.11
N VAL A 60 -1.73 -2.08 -1.95
CA VAL A 60 -2.02 -3.47 -1.63
C VAL A 60 -2.93 -3.58 -0.42
N LEU A 61 -3.86 -4.53 -0.48
CA LEU A 61 -4.62 -5.00 0.68
C LEU A 61 -4.44 -6.51 0.86
N ILE A 62 -4.23 -6.94 2.10
CA ILE A 62 -4.26 -8.35 2.52
C ILE A 62 -5.57 -8.59 3.24
N ASN A 63 -6.44 -9.45 2.70
CA ASN A 63 -7.80 -9.67 3.20
C ASN A 63 -8.63 -8.39 3.37
N GLY A 64 -8.39 -7.38 2.51
CA GLY A 64 -9.05 -6.08 2.61
C GLY A 64 -8.42 -5.10 3.61
N HIS A 65 -7.33 -5.48 4.28
CA HIS A 65 -6.62 -4.64 5.25
C HIS A 65 -5.28 -4.15 4.70
N LYS A 66 -4.77 -3.04 5.23
CA LYS A 66 -3.45 -2.50 4.85
C LYS A 66 -2.35 -3.51 5.21
N VAL A 67 -1.26 -3.49 4.44
CA VAL A 67 -0.05 -4.28 4.70
C VAL A 67 0.64 -3.87 6.00
N ILE A 68 0.58 -2.58 6.35
CA ILE A 68 1.11 -2.02 7.60
C ILE A 68 -0.07 -1.55 8.45
N LEU A 69 -0.14 -2.04 9.67
CA LEU A 69 -1.19 -1.74 10.63
C LEU A 69 -0.58 -1.14 11.89
N SER A 70 -1.28 -0.20 12.53
CA SER A 70 -1.03 0.06 13.94
C SER A 70 -1.36 -1.18 14.78
N LYS A 71 -0.75 -1.29 15.97
CA LYS A 71 -1.06 -2.38 16.89
C LYS A 71 -2.56 -2.50 17.20
N ALA A 72 -3.24 -1.36 17.40
CA ALA A 72 -4.68 -1.34 17.68
C ALA A 72 -5.53 -1.80 16.48
N GLU A 73 -5.18 -1.39 15.25
CA GLU A 73 -5.84 -1.90 14.04
C GLU A 73 -5.65 -3.42 13.94
N PHE A 74 -4.42 -3.92 14.16
CA PHE A 74 -4.13 -5.36 14.13
C PHE A 74 -4.99 -6.14 15.13
N GLU A 75 -4.99 -5.73 16.40
CA GLU A 75 -5.75 -6.40 17.47
C GLU A 75 -7.27 -6.39 17.22
N SER A 76 -7.79 -5.40 16.50
CA SER A 76 -9.20 -5.35 16.10
C SER A 76 -9.58 -6.33 14.98
N ILE A 77 -8.61 -6.75 14.15
CA ILE A 77 -8.83 -7.63 12.98
C ILE A 77 -8.48 -9.08 13.32
N TYR A 78 -7.39 -9.26 14.05
CA TYR A 78 -6.78 -10.55 14.40
C TYR A 78 -6.91 -10.78 15.90
N THR A 79 -8.13 -11.15 16.31
CA THR A 79 -8.49 -11.34 17.73
C THR A 79 -7.89 -12.60 18.36
N HIS A 80 -7.37 -13.52 17.55
CA HIS A 80 -6.68 -14.72 18.00
C HIS A 80 -5.27 -14.77 17.42
N ILE A 81 -4.30 -15.01 18.29
CA ILE A 81 -2.89 -15.20 17.92
C ILE A 81 -2.56 -16.67 18.16
N ASP A 82 -2.14 -17.34 17.10
CA ASP A 82 -1.82 -18.77 17.12
C ASP A 82 -0.44 -19.00 17.77
N SER A 83 0.54 -18.13 17.46
CA SER A 83 1.85 -18.15 18.10
C SER A 83 2.59 -16.81 17.96
N THR A 84 3.60 -16.62 18.81
CA THR A 84 4.53 -15.48 18.75
C THR A 84 5.95 -15.98 18.94
N LYS A 85 6.90 -15.42 18.18
CA LYS A 85 8.33 -15.74 18.29
C LYS A 85 9.15 -14.46 18.21
N THR A 86 10.12 -14.30 19.10
CA THR A 86 11.09 -13.19 19.00
C THR A 86 12.45 -13.74 18.63
N GLN A 87 13.12 -13.11 17.67
CA GLN A 87 14.46 -13.49 17.24
C GLN A 87 15.25 -12.25 16.83
N ILE A 88 16.58 -12.36 16.86
CA ILE A 88 17.48 -11.30 16.39
C ILE A 88 17.58 -11.41 14.86
N TRP A 89 17.38 -10.28 14.17
CA TRP A 89 17.64 -10.14 12.74
C TRP A 89 19.00 -9.45 12.56
N GLU A 90 19.99 -10.23 12.14
CA GLU A 90 21.39 -9.78 12.09
C GLU A 90 21.67 -8.77 10.97
N CYS A 91 20.88 -8.82 9.89
CA CYS A 91 21.02 -7.91 8.76
C CYS A 91 20.15 -6.64 8.88
N GLY A 92 19.62 -6.31 10.07
CA GLY A 92 18.80 -5.10 10.27
C GLY A 92 17.29 -5.37 10.20
N SER A 93 16.51 -4.30 10.00
CA SER A 93 15.06 -4.38 10.10
C SER A 93 14.31 -3.54 9.07
N PRO A 94 13.19 -4.05 8.50
CA PRO A 94 12.33 -3.22 7.65
C PRO A 94 11.80 -1.99 8.40
N PHE A 95 11.67 -2.07 9.73
CA PHE A 95 11.22 -0.97 10.59
C PHE A 95 12.15 0.25 10.58
N ASP A 96 13.42 0.06 10.27
CA ASP A 96 14.39 1.15 10.11
C ASP A 96 13.91 2.17 9.05
N TRP A 97 13.20 1.67 8.04
CA TRP A 97 12.70 2.45 6.89
C TRP A 97 11.23 2.80 7.01
N ILE A 98 10.39 1.87 7.47
CA ILE A 98 8.94 2.07 7.51
C ILE A 98 8.47 2.85 8.74
N ASP A 99 9.31 2.96 9.77
CA ASP A 99 9.00 3.60 11.06
C ASP A 99 10.18 4.44 11.59
N THR A 100 10.93 5.07 10.68
CA THR A 100 12.19 5.78 10.98
C THR A 100 12.06 6.81 12.09
N GLU A 101 10.96 7.58 12.14
CA GLU A 101 10.76 8.59 13.20
C GLU A 101 10.68 7.97 14.59
N TRP A 102 9.97 6.84 14.73
CA TRP A 102 9.86 6.11 15.97
C TRP A 102 11.19 5.43 16.34
N MET A 103 11.88 4.84 15.36
CA MET A 103 13.21 4.26 15.54
C MET A 103 14.21 5.31 16.05
N ILE A 104 14.22 6.51 15.46
CA ILE A 104 15.07 7.62 15.90
C ILE A 104 14.74 8.05 17.34
N LYS A 105 13.44 8.16 17.67
CA LYS A 105 13.00 8.53 19.01
C LYS A 105 13.39 7.49 20.07
N THR A 106 13.33 6.21 19.72
CA THR A 106 13.50 5.10 20.66
C THR A 106 14.98 4.72 20.83
N TYR A 107 15.73 4.67 19.73
CA TYR A 107 17.10 4.15 19.69
C TYR A 107 18.16 5.22 19.41
N GLY A 108 17.75 6.45 19.10
CA GLY A 108 18.65 7.54 18.71
C GLY A 108 18.83 7.63 17.20
N LYS A 109 19.63 8.60 16.72
CA LYS A 109 19.86 8.75 15.28
C LYS A 109 20.60 7.53 14.73
N GLU A 110 20.20 7.11 13.54
CA GLU A 110 20.94 6.16 12.72
C GLU A 110 22.37 6.66 12.49
N ASP A 111 23.34 5.76 12.65
CA ASP A 111 24.72 6.03 12.28
C ASP A 111 24.84 6.03 10.75
N ARG A 112 25.35 7.14 10.19
CA ARG A 112 25.37 7.34 8.73
C ARG A 112 26.41 6.48 8.00
N GLU A 113 27.43 6.00 8.71
CA GLU A 113 28.50 5.19 8.10
C GLU A 113 28.09 3.72 8.04
N THR A 114 27.38 3.26 9.07
CA THR A 114 26.97 1.86 9.22
C THR A 114 25.53 1.59 8.78
N GLY A 115 24.66 2.60 8.76
CA GLY A 115 23.21 2.43 8.52
C GLY A 115 22.49 1.75 9.68
N ILE A 116 23.07 1.77 10.89
CA ILE A 116 22.55 1.02 12.04
C ILE A 116 22.14 1.97 13.15
N PHE A 117 21.03 1.65 13.81
CA PHE A 117 20.63 2.24 15.09
C PHE A 117 21.42 1.57 16.21
N SER A 118 22.49 2.20 16.71
CA SER A 118 23.42 1.61 17.71
C SER A 118 22.78 1.02 18.98
N LYS A 119 21.58 1.47 19.36
CA LYS A 119 20.82 0.95 20.52
C LYS A 119 19.75 -0.07 20.16
N PHE A 120 19.53 -0.32 18.87
CA PHE A 120 18.63 -1.34 18.40
C PHE A 120 19.38 -2.68 18.34
N ASN A 121 18.91 -3.67 19.08
CA ASN A 121 19.54 -4.98 19.22
C ASN A 121 19.09 -6.00 18.14
N GLY A 122 18.36 -5.55 17.13
CA GLY A 122 17.85 -6.41 16.05
C GLY A 122 16.68 -7.31 16.46
N GLU A 123 16.11 -7.18 17.67
CA GLU A 123 14.99 -8.03 18.09
C GLU A 123 13.71 -7.70 17.32
N ILE A 124 13.24 -8.68 16.56
CA ILE A 124 11.96 -8.63 15.84
C ILE A 124 11.06 -9.74 16.38
N THR A 125 9.80 -9.38 16.65
CA THR A 125 8.78 -10.34 17.03
C THR A 125 7.92 -10.67 15.81
N THR A 126 7.84 -11.95 15.48
CA THR A 126 6.91 -12.49 14.51
C THR A 126 5.65 -12.96 15.23
N ILE A 127 4.49 -12.61 14.68
CA ILE A 127 3.15 -13.03 15.13
C ILE A 127 2.56 -13.90 14.03
N TYR A 128 2.03 -15.07 14.40
CA TYR A 128 1.25 -15.92 13.50
C TYR A 128 -0.23 -15.84 13.86
N SER A 129 -1.08 -15.53 12.87
CA SER A 129 -2.53 -15.50 13.02
C SER A 129 -3.21 -15.77 11.69
N LYS A 130 -4.20 -16.67 11.67
CA LYS A 130 -5.05 -16.94 10.48
C LYS A 130 -4.22 -17.31 9.23
N ASN A 131 -3.17 -18.10 9.40
CA ASN A 131 -2.23 -18.46 8.34
C ASN A 131 -1.54 -17.25 7.70
N ILE A 132 -1.27 -16.21 8.48
CA ILE A 132 -0.44 -15.07 8.12
C ILE A 132 0.64 -14.90 9.18
N GLU A 133 1.86 -14.68 8.73
CA GLU A 133 2.98 -14.19 9.52
C GLU A 133 3.06 -12.67 9.41
N PHE A 134 3.27 -12.03 10.56
CA PHE A 134 3.48 -10.61 10.68
C PHE A 134 4.76 -10.35 11.47
N ALA A 135 5.52 -9.33 11.12
CA ALA A 135 6.60 -8.80 11.96
C ALA A 135 6.09 -7.60 12.77
N THR A 136 6.62 -7.38 13.97
CA THR A 136 6.33 -6.19 14.77
C THR A 136 7.56 -5.70 15.53
N ASN A 137 7.70 -4.37 15.59
CA ASN A 137 8.60 -3.65 16.49
C ASN A 137 7.90 -3.17 17.78
N LYS A 138 6.75 -3.79 18.13
CA LYS A 138 5.81 -3.42 19.23
C LYS A 138 4.88 -2.25 18.94
N HIS A 139 5.24 -1.33 18.03
CA HIS A 139 4.43 -0.16 17.71
C HIS A 139 3.49 -0.41 16.53
N ILE A 140 4.05 -0.93 15.44
CA ILE A 140 3.30 -1.30 14.23
C ILE A 140 3.44 -2.79 13.94
N VAL A 141 2.52 -3.31 13.15
CA VAL A 141 2.48 -4.69 12.70
C VAL A 141 2.53 -4.69 11.17
N LEU A 142 3.57 -5.34 10.64
CA LEU A 142 3.88 -5.44 9.23
C LEU A 142 3.52 -6.85 8.76
N PHE A 143 2.72 -6.95 7.70
CA PHE A 143 2.53 -8.21 6.99
C PHE A 143 3.87 -8.74 6.45
N ASP A 144 4.14 -10.02 6.69
CA ASP A 144 5.32 -10.73 6.15
C ASP A 144 4.86 -11.74 5.10
N THR A 145 4.18 -12.82 5.52
CA THR A 145 3.84 -13.94 4.63
C THR A 145 2.40 -14.38 4.83
N GLY A 146 1.66 -14.63 3.74
CA GLY A 146 0.26 -15.07 3.78
C GLY A 146 0.02 -16.31 2.91
N PHE A 147 -0.48 -17.38 3.51
CA PHE A 147 -0.87 -18.59 2.77
C PHE A 147 -2.20 -18.38 2.05
N ALA A 148 -2.24 -18.66 0.75
CA ALA A 148 -3.36 -18.31 -0.12
C ALA A 148 -4.65 -19.10 0.17
N ASP A 149 -4.57 -20.19 0.95
CA ASP A 149 -5.74 -21.02 1.27
C ASP A 149 -6.87 -20.23 1.94
N ASN A 150 -6.50 -19.34 2.87
CA ASN A 150 -7.45 -18.50 3.62
C ASN A 150 -7.23 -17.01 3.41
N ASN A 151 -6.24 -16.63 2.60
CA ASN A 151 -5.82 -15.25 2.45
C ASN A 151 -5.87 -14.78 0.99
N SER A 152 -6.10 -13.49 0.83
CA SER A 152 -6.20 -12.82 -0.46
C SER A 152 -5.32 -11.60 -0.54
N PHE A 153 -4.75 -11.38 -1.72
CA PHE A 153 -3.92 -10.23 -2.05
C PHE A 153 -4.66 -9.38 -3.08
N LYS A 154 -4.90 -8.09 -2.79
CA LYS A 154 -5.57 -7.17 -3.71
C LYS A 154 -4.69 -6.01 -4.11
N ILE A 155 -4.57 -5.79 -5.42
CA ILE A 155 -4.00 -4.58 -6.01
C ILE A 155 -5.13 -3.59 -6.23
N ILE A 156 -5.14 -2.49 -5.47
CA ILE A 156 -6.26 -1.54 -5.43
C ILE A 156 -6.47 -0.90 -6.81
N SER A 157 -5.40 -0.36 -7.40
CA SER A 157 -5.46 0.42 -8.65
C SER A 157 -5.99 -0.35 -9.87
N HIS A 158 -5.93 -1.68 -9.86
CA HIS A 158 -6.34 -2.54 -10.97
C HIS A 158 -7.51 -3.48 -10.61
N ASN A 159 -7.98 -3.40 -9.36
CA ASN A 159 -8.98 -4.30 -8.80
C ASN A 159 -8.66 -5.79 -9.03
N ILE A 160 -7.37 -6.14 -9.04
CA ILE A 160 -6.90 -7.52 -9.17
C ILE A 160 -6.89 -8.13 -7.77
N THR A 161 -7.55 -9.28 -7.60
CA THR A 161 -7.52 -10.06 -6.37
C THR A 161 -6.95 -11.43 -6.67
N LEU A 162 -5.98 -11.86 -5.87
CA LEU A 162 -5.31 -13.15 -5.95
C LEU A 162 -5.59 -13.93 -4.67
N ASN A 163 -5.82 -15.24 -4.79
CA ASN A 163 -6.16 -16.16 -3.70
C ASN A 163 -5.87 -17.62 -4.12
N LYS A 164 -6.21 -18.61 -3.31
CA LYS A 164 -6.01 -20.04 -3.65
C LYS A 164 -6.58 -20.52 -4.98
N ASN A 165 -7.59 -19.85 -5.51
CA ASN A 165 -8.20 -20.23 -6.79
C ASN A 165 -7.46 -19.61 -7.98
N THR A 166 -6.53 -18.69 -7.74
CA THR A 166 -5.71 -18.08 -8.79
C THR A 166 -4.77 -19.12 -9.38
N THR A 167 -4.99 -19.44 -10.65
CA THR A 167 -4.09 -20.31 -11.41
C THR A 167 -2.91 -19.52 -11.96
N LEU A 168 -1.81 -20.23 -12.23
CA LEU A 168 -0.64 -19.67 -12.89
C LEU A 168 -0.99 -19.03 -14.24
N ASN A 169 -1.89 -19.65 -14.98
CA ASN A 169 -2.29 -19.16 -16.30
C ASN A 169 -3.08 -17.85 -16.17
N GLU A 170 -4.06 -17.78 -15.27
CA GLU A 170 -4.81 -16.54 -15.00
C GLU A 170 -3.90 -15.42 -14.49
N PHE A 171 -2.91 -15.76 -13.64
CA PHE A 171 -1.92 -14.81 -13.17
C PHE A 171 -1.14 -14.21 -14.35
N ARG A 172 -0.57 -15.04 -15.22
CA ARG A 172 0.18 -14.56 -16.40
C ARG A 172 -0.65 -13.70 -17.35
N HIS A 173 -1.96 -13.97 -17.47
CA HIS A 173 -2.85 -13.11 -18.24
C HIS A 173 -3.03 -11.72 -17.59
N LYS A 174 -3.06 -11.65 -16.25
CA LYS A 174 -3.17 -10.37 -15.51
C LYS A 174 -1.84 -9.62 -15.45
N PHE A 175 -0.71 -10.33 -15.52
CA PHE A 175 0.64 -9.78 -15.38
C PHE A 175 1.54 -10.22 -16.57
N PRO A 176 1.25 -9.76 -17.79
CA PRO A 176 1.90 -10.27 -19.01
C PRO A 176 3.43 -10.05 -19.04
N ASN A 177 3.91 -8.99 -18.39
CA ASN A 177 5.34 -8.65 -18.34
C ASN A 177 6.06 -9.19 -17.10
N SER A 178 5.40 -10.00 -16.28
CA SER A 178 6.01 -10.58 -15.09
C SER A 178 6.98 -11.70 -15.46
N GLU A 179 8.16 -11.68 -14.84
CA GLU A 179 9.19 -12.69 -15.03
C GLU A 179 8.94 -13.87 -14.09
N MET A 180 8.97 -15.07 -14.65
CA MET A 180 8.86 -16.32 -13.89
C MET A 180 10.25 -16.74 -13.45
N GLU A 181 10.42 -16.88 -12.15
CA GLU A 181 11.65 -17.35 -11.52
C GLU A 181 11.47 -18.81 -11.10
N THR A 182 12.44 -19.67 -11.44
CA THR A 182 12.48 -21.05 -10.97
C THR A 182 12.98 -21.09 -9.52
N THR A 183 12.51 -22.08 -8.76
CA THR A 183 13.01 -22.36 -7.41
C THR A 183 13.73 -23.70 -7.38
N GLU A 184 14.40 -24.03 -6.27
CA GLU A 184 15.01 -25.35 -6.08
C GLU A 184 13.99 -26.49 -6.14
N ASN A 185 12.72 -26.21 -5.82
CA ASN A 185 11.62 -27.14 -5.99
C ASN A 185 11.02 -27.00 -7.40
N LEU A 186 11.15 -28.05 -8.20
CA LEU A 186 10.71 -28.08 -9.60
C LEU A 186 9.20 -27.83 -9.79
N ASN A 187 8.38 -28.07 -8.76
CA ASN A 187 6.94 -27.85 -8.80
C ASN A 187 6.54 -26.44 -8.32
N VAL A 188 7.51 -25.62 -7.94
CA VAL A 188 7.31 -24.28 -7.41
C VAL A 188 7.98 -23.25 -8.30
N VAL A 189 7.19 -22.27 -8.74
CA VAL A 189 7.67 -21.09 -9.46
C VAL A 189 7.32 -19.83 -8.68
N ARG A 190 8.11 -18.78 -8.87
CA ARG A 190 7.94 -17.50 -8.17
C ARG A 190 7.83 -16.34 -9.17
N PHE A 191 7.06 -15.33 -8.81
CA PHE A 191 7.05 -14.03 -9.49
C PHE A 191 7.42 -12.93 -8.50
N ARG A 192 8.15 -11.93 -8.96
CA ARG A 192 8.64 -10.81 -8.16
C ARG A 192 8.11 -9.49 -8.67
N PHE A 193 7.67 -8.65 -7.74
CA PHE A 193 7.29 -7.27 -8.01
C PHE A 193 7.94 -6.35 -6.98
N TYR A 194 8.84 -5.50 -7.43
CA TYR A 194 9.60 -4.60 -6.57
C TYR A 194 8.70 -3.55 -5.93
N LEU A 195 9.07 -3.06 -4.75
CA LEU A 195 8.31 -2.00 -4.09
C LEU A 195 8.59 -0.61 -4.69
N LYS A 196 9.79 -0.41 -5.25
CA LYS A 196 10.27 0.84 -5.89
C LYS A 196 11.44 0.57 -6.84
N GLU A 197 11.81 1.55 -7.66
CA GLU A 197 12.78 1.41 -8.77
C GLU A 197 14.22 1.08 -8.35
N LEU A 198 14.65 1.50 -7.16
CA LEU A 198 16.02 1.36 -6.67
C LEU A 198 16.09 0.49 -5.41
N ASN A 199 15.25 -0.55 -5.33
CA ASN A 199 15.22 -1.45 -4.19
C ASN A 199 14.81 -2.86 -4.62
N ASP A 200 15.47 -3.85 -4.04
CA ASP A 200 15.19 -5.26 -4.26
C ASP A 200 14.03 -5.79 -3.40
N ASP A 201 13.61 -5.03 -2.37
CA ASP A 201 12.38 -5.31 -1.62
C ASP A 201 11.22 -5.54 -2.58
N ALA A 202 10.45 -6.58 -2.34
CA ALA A 202 9.46 -7.03 -3.30
C ALA A 202 8.30 -7.79 -2.67
N PHE A 203 7.16 -7.76 -3.35
CA PHE A 203 6.16 -8.81 -3.20
C PHE A 203 6.57 -10.01 -4.06
N LEU A 204 6.57 -11.18 -3.43
CA LEU A 204 6.84 -12.46 -4.08
C LEU A 204 5.58 -13.31 -4.07
N PHE A 205 5.25 -13.91 -5.22
CA PHE A 205 4.10 -14.78 -5.39
C PHE A 205 4.56 -16.18 -5.76
N TYR A 206 4.30 -17.16 -4.90
CA TYR A 206 4.73 -18.53 -5.08
C TYR A 206 3.58 -19.40 -5.56
N PHE A 207 3.76 -20.00 -6.73
CA PHE A 207 2.82 -20.96 -7.32
C PHE A 207 3.37 -22.36 -7.15
N LYS A 208 2.57 -23.25 -6.56
CA LYS A 208 2.88 -24.67 -6.42
C LYS A 208 1.84 -25.47 -7.21
N ASP A 209 2.30 -26.40 -8.04
CA ASP A 209 1.42 -27.25 -8.86
C ASP A 209 0.42 -26.42 -9.70
N GLY A 210 0.87 -25.26 -10.19
CA GLY A 210 0.07 -24.35 -11.03
C GLY A 210 -0.96 -23.48 -10.30
N LYS A 211 -1.02 -23.50 -8.96
CA LYS A 211 -1.91 -22.64 -8.15
C LYS A 211 -1.14 -21.77 -7.18
N LEU A 212 -1.67 -20.59 -6.88
CA LEU A 212 -1.07 -19.71 -5.87
C LEU A 212 -1.09 -20.40 -4.50
N ASN A 213 0.10 -20.58 -3.93
CA ASN A 213 0.29 -21.26 -2.65
C ASN A 213 0.42 -20.25 -1.50
N TYR A 214 1.30 -19.26 -1.66
CA TYR A 214 1.46 -18.15 -0.72
C TYR A 214 2.05 -16.94 -1.41
N PHE A 215 1.98 -15.80 -0.73
CA PHE A 215 2.63 -14.56 -1.12
C PHE A 215 3.34 -13.96 0.09
N THR A 216 4.46 -13.31 -0.14
CA THR A 216 5.30 -12.73 0.92
C THR A 216 5.79 -11.35 0.52
N LEU A 217 5.92 -10.48 1.52
CA LEU A 217 6.63 -9.22 1.44
C LEU A 217 8.08 -9.47 1.87
N TRP A 218 8.95 -9.57 0.88
CA TRP A 218 10.36 -9.83 1.10
C TRP A 218 11.16 -8.53 1.16
N TRP A 219 12.12 -8.50 2.09
CA TRP A 219 13.02 -7.38 2.31
C TRP A 219 14.47 -7.82 2.09
N LEU A 220 15.21 -7.06 1.28
CA LEU A 220 16.66 -7.24 1.14
C LEU A 220 17.33 -6.41 2.26
N LEU A 221 17.60 -7.07 3.39
CA LEU A 221 18.19 -6.43 4.57
C LEU A 221 19.73 -6.49 4.56
N CYS A 222 20.27 -7.48 3.86
CA CYS A 222 21.64 -7.56 3.38
C CYS A 222 21.55 -7.90 1.88
#